data_AF-A0A8S9WYE4-F1
#
_entry.id   AF-A0A8S9WYE4-F1
#
_cell.length_a   1.000
_cell.length_b   1.000
_cell.length_c   1.000
_cell.angle_alpha   90.00
_cell.angle_beta   90.00
_cell.angle_gamma   90.00
#
_symmetry.space_group_name_H-M   'P 1'
#
loop_
_entity.id
_entity.type
_entity.pdbx_description
1 polymer ?
#
loop_
_entity_poly.entity_id
_entity_poly.type
_entity_poly.pdbx_seq_one_letter_code
_entity_poly.pdbx_strand_id
1 'polypeptide(L)'
;MLEEELGTLSGILLEATRNKGRRLQIFLFSDVHYLLSTTAEELNDCFYQSYFLIICGSVWSTTSTISSTAYNLIATEDYYEAALQFMYLVFWSSIIFVTVMPCSSAVNNSKKFNYELSLHIIQGYHSMELHSGDREKLQLHVDFDFTVCFSCGFFQLDRTLIYSIIGNVSSFAVILVQVAIIQ
;
A
#
# COMPACT_ATOMS: atom_id res chain seq x y z
N MET A 1 -19.60 -14.63 7.39
CA MET A 1 -19.69 -14.95 5.94
C MET A 1 -18.30 -15.10 5.33
N LEU A 2 -17.45 -14.06 5.32
CA LEU A 2 -16.08 -14.16 4.77
C LEU A 2 -15.15 -15.18 5.46
N GLU A 3 -15.24 -15.34 6.79
CA GLU A 3 -14.41 -16.33 7.52
C GLU A 3 -14.84 -17.77 7.27
N GLU A 4 -16.13 -17.99 7.00
CA GLU A 4 -16.69 -19.30 6.72
C GLU A 4 -16.29 -19.75 5.31
N GLU A 5 -16.32 -18.84 4.34
CA GLU A 5 -15.82 -19.06 2.98
C GLU A 5 -14.31 -19.31 2.95
N LEU A 6 -13.51 -18.55 3.71
CA LEU A 6 -12.06 -18.79 3.85
C LEU A 6 -11.74 -20.15 4.48
N GLY A 7 -12.53 -20.57 5.47
CA GLY A 7 -12.39 -21.87 6.14
C GLY A 7 -12.62 -23.03 5.17
N THR A 8 -13.71 -22.97 4.40
CA THR A 8 -14.00 -23.94 3.32
C THR A 8 -12.96 -23.91 2.21
N LEU A 9 -12.45 -22.72 1.82
CA LEU A 9 -11.40 -22.62 0.83
C LEU A 9 -10.12 -23.31 1.32
N SER A 10 -9.74 -23.11 2.58
CA SER A 10 -8.55 -23.72 3.18
C SER A 10 -8.62 -25.26 3.22
N GLY A 11 -9.81 -25.81 3.50
CA GLY A 11 -10.05 -27.25 3.51
C GLY A 11 -9.95 -27.88 2.12
N ILE A 12 -10.56 -27.22 1.12
CA ILE A 12 -10.49 -27.64 -0.29
C ILE A 12 -9.05 -27.53 -0.82
N LEU A 13 -8.30 -26.48 -0.43
CA LEU A 13 -6.88 -26.27 -0.73
C LEU A 13 -6.00 -27.40 -0.19
N LEU A 14 -6.26 -27.85 1.05
CA LEU A 14 -5.47 -28.90 1.70
C LEU A 14 -5.72 -30.28 1.08
N GLU A 15 -6.94 -30.52 0.58
CA GLU A 15 -7.34 -31.80 0.00
C GLU A 15 -6.94 -31.89 -1.48
N ALA A 16 -6.97 -30.77 -2.22
CA ALA A 16 -6.50 -30.67 -3.59
C ALA A 16 -4.97 -30.83 -3.72
N THR A 17 -4.20 -30.30 -2.77
CA THR A 17 -2.73 -30.43 -2.72
C THR A 17 -2.24 -31.84 -2.39
N ARG A 18 -3.09 -32.66 -1.74
CA ARG A 18 -2.72 -34.00 -1.26
C ARG A 18 -2.81 -35.10 -2.33
N ASN A 19 -3.59 -34.92 -3.40
CA ASN A 19 -3.99 -36.05 -4.27
C ASN A 19 -3.74 -35.92 -5.79
N LYS A 20 -3.47 -34.71 -6.33
CA LYS A 20 -3.18 -34.51 -7.76
C LYS A 20 -2.05 -33.48 -7.93
N GLY A 21 -0.94 -33.94 -8.51
CA GLY A 21 0.37 -33.29 -8.50
C GLY A 21 0.44 -31.85 -9.03
N ARG A 22 1.63 -31.25 -8.79
CA ARG A 22 2.14 -29.89 -9.08
C ARG A 22 1.42 -29.04 -10.14
N ARG A 23 0.86 -29.62 -11.22
CA ARG A 23 -0.05 -28.92 -12.16
C ARG A 23 -1.25 -28.29 -11.45
N LEU A 24 -1.89 -28.99 -10.51
CA LEU A 24 -3.07 -28.47 -9.82
C LEU A 24 -2.72 -27.32 -8.86
N GLN A 25 -1.50 -27.33 -8.31
CA GLN A 25 -0.98 -26.23 -7.48
C GLN A 25 -0.80 -24.96 -8.31
N ILE A 26 -0.24 -25.07 -9.51
CA ILE A 26 -0.03 -23.93 -10.40
C ILE A 26 -1.36 -23.27 -10.79
N PHE A 27 -2.36 -24.05 -11.20
CA PHE A 27 -3.69 -23.49 -11.53
C PHE A 27 -4.33 -22.83 -10.31
N LEU A 28 -4.23 -23.45 -9.14
CA LEU A 28 -4.74 -22.89 -7.90
C LEU A 28 -4.04 -21.57 -7.52
N PHE A 29 -2.72 -21.48 -7.67
CA PHE A 29 -1.97 -20.25 -7.44
C PHE A 29 -2.39 -19.15 -8.43
N SER A 30 -2.63 -19.50 -9.70
CA SER A 30 -3.12 -18.58 -10.72
C SER A 30 -4.52 -18.04 -10.40
N ASP A 31 -5.43 -18.89 -9.95
CA ASP A 31 -6.80 -18.50 -9.58
C ASP A 31 -6.80 -17.60 -8.34
N VAL A 32 -5.99 -17.95 -7.32
CA VAL A 32 -5.81 -17.13 -6.11
C VAL A 32 -5.21 -15.76 -6.47
N HIS A 33 -4.24 -15.74 -7.38
CA HIS A 33 -3.62 -14.51 -7.86
C HIS A 33 -4.64 -13.62 -8.60
N TYR A 34 -5.45 -14.19 -9.50
CA TYR A 34 -6.50 -13.48 -10.21
C TYR A 34 -7.57 -12.90 -9.26
N LEU A 35 -7.97 -13.67 -8.25
CA LEU A 35 -8.93 -13.22 -7.24
C LEU A 35 -8.37 -12.06 -6.39
N LEU A 36 -7.13 -12.19 -5.91
CA LEU A 36 -6.44 -11.14 -5.15
C LEU A 36 -6.29 -9.85 -5.97
N SER A 37 -5.94 -10.00 -7.25
CA SER A 37 -5.80 -8.91 -8.22
C SER A 37 -7.12 -8.14 -8.37
N THR A 38 -8.18 -8.85 -8.72
CA THR A 38 -9.52 -8.28 -8.94
C THR A 38 -10.03 -7.61 -7.66
N THR A 39 -9.87 -8.26 -6.51
CA THR A 39 -10.28 -7.70 -5.21
C THR A 39 -9.50 -6.43 -4.86
N ALA A 40 -8.21 -6.38 -5.17
CA ALA A 40 -7.39 -5.20 -4.91
C ALA A 40 -7.77 -4.02 -5.82
N GLU A 41 -8.07 -4.28 -7.09
CA GLU A 41 -8.59 -3.27 -8.03
C GLU A 41 -9.95 -2.74 -7.57
N GLU A 42 -10.89 -3.62 -7.21
CA GLU A 42 -12.21 -3.21 -6.70
C GLU A 42 -12.12 -2.40 -5.40
N LEU A 43 -11.23 -2.79 -4.47
CA LEU A 43 -10.95 -2.02 -3.26
C LEU A 43 -10.37 -0.65 -3.58
N ASN A 44 -9.43 -0.58 -4.53
CA ASN A 44 -8.87 0.70 -4.94
C ASN A 44 -9.96 1.59 -5.54
N ASP A 45 -10.78 1.07 -6.46
CA ASP A 45 -11.85 1.84 -7.10
C ASP A 45 -12.94 2.29 -6.12
N CYS A 46 -13.24 1.50 -5.09
CA CYS A 46 -14.19 1.90 -4.04
C CYS A 46 -13.64 3.00 -3.12
N PHE A 47 -12.35 2.95 -2.77
CA PHE A 47 -11.79 3.78 -1.71
C PHE A 47 -10.83 4.88 -2.19
N TYR A 48 -10.46 4.95 -3.48
CA TYR A 48 -9.46 5.91 -3.95
C TYR A 48 -9.82 7.37 -3.66
N GLN A 49 -11.10 7.74 -3.81
CA GLN A 49 -11.56 9.11 -3.51
C GLN A 49 -11.47 9.40 -2.01
N SER A 50 -11.85 8.44 -1.17
CA SER A 50 -11.77 8.55 0.28
C SER A 50 -10.31 8.71 0.75
N TYR A 51 -9.40 7.88 0.22
CA TYR A 51 -7.98 7.99 0.51
C TYR A 51 -7.40 9.33 0.06
N PHE A 52 -7.77 9.80 -1.13
CA PHE A 52 -7.37 11.11 -1.63
C PHE A 52 -7.80 12.23 -0.68
N LEU A 53 -9.06 12.27 -0.28
CA LEU A 53 -9.60 13.30 0.62
C LEU A 53 -8.93 13.25 2.01
N ILE A 54 -8.71 12.05 2.56
CA ILE A 54 -8.04 11.86 3.86
C ILE A 54 -6.60 12.39 3.79
N ILE A 55 -5.86 12.08 2.73
CA ILE A 55 -4.46 12.50 2.59
C ILE A 55 -4.37 14.00 2.33
N CYS A 56 -5.17 14.55 1.43
CA CYS A 56 -5.19 16.00 1.20
C CYS A 56 -5.63 16.77 2.45
N GLY A 57 -6.65 16.30 3.17
CA GLY A 57 -7.13 16.93 4.39
C GLY A 57 -6.11 16.88 5.53
N SER A 58 -5.39 15.76 5.69
CA SER A 58 -4.34 15.63 6.69
C SER A 58 -3.10 16.47 6.36
N VAL A 59 -2.68 16.55 5.10
CA VAL A 59 -1.61 17.44 4.66
C VAL A 59 -1.99 18.90 4.88
N TRP A 60 -3.20 19.32 4.48
CA TRP A 60 -3.68 20.68 4.74
C TRP A 60 -3.68 21.01 6.24
N SER A 61 -4.20 20.10 7.06
CA SER A 61 -4.29 20.29 8.51
C SER A 61 -2.91 20.37 9.18
N THR A 62 -1.95 19.54 8.76
CA THR A 62 -0.58 19.61 9.27
C THR A 62 0.11 20.92 8.88
N THR A 63 0.02 21.34 7.62
CA THR A 63 0.57 22.63 7.16
C THR A 63 -0.06 23.82 7.90
N SER A 64 -1.38 23.83 8.08
CA SER A 64 -2.08 24.88 8.82
C SER A 64 -1.67 24.93 10.29
N THR A 65 -1.50 23.76 10.92
CA THR A 65 -1.07 23.67 12.33
C THR A 65 0.36 24.20 12.49
N ILE A 66 1.27 23.87 11.57
CA ILE A 66 2.66 24.37 11.57
C ILE A 66 2.72 25.88 11.36
N SER A 67 1.90 26.44 10.47
CA SER A 67 1.81 27.90 10.30
C SER A 67 1.31 28.58 11.56
N SER A 68 0.29 28.02 12.22
CA SER A 68 -0.25 28.56 13.47
C SER A 68 0.73 28.45 14.63
N THR A 69 1.46 27.34 14.76
CA THR A 69 2.50 27.20 15.80
C THR A 69 3.62 28.20 15.58
N ALA A 70 4.09 28.37 14.34
CA ALA A 70 5.13 29.34 14.01
C ALA A 70 4.71 30.76 14.37
N TYR A 71 3.46 31.16 14.07
CA TYR A 71 2.93 32.47 14.45
C TYR A 71 2.83 32.66 15.96
N ASN A 72 2.27 31.69 16.69
CA ASN A 72 2.08 31.79 18.15
C ASN A 72 3.42 31.78 18.91
N LEU A 73 4.41 30.99 18.45
CA LEU A 73 5.76 30.99 19.02
C LEU A 73 6.45 32.36 18.92
N ILE A 74 6.17 33.12 17.86
CA ILE A 74 6.70 34.48 17.69
C ILE A 74 5.95 35.47 18.58
N ALA A 75 4.64 35.27 18.81
CA ALA A 75 3.77 36.28 19.38
C ALA A 75 3.55 36.19 20.90
N THR A 76 3.43 34.99 21.50
CA THR A 76 2.75 34.88 22.80
C THR A 76 3.42 34.06 23.92
N GLU A 77 4.60 33.44 23.73
CA GLU A 77 5.29 32.62 24.77
C GLU A 77 4.39 31.57 25.50
N ASP A 78 3.20 31.26 24.96
CA ASP A 78 2.20 30.44 25.64
C ASP A 78 2.41 28.94 25.39
N TYR A 79 3.08 28.28 26.32
CA TYR A 79 3.48 26.86 26.21
C TYR A 79 2.30 25.88 26.10
N TYR A 80 1.12 26.22 26.65
CA TYR A 80 -0.05 25.33 26.63
C TYR A 80 -0.63 25.18 25.22
N GLU A 81 -0.79 26.29 24.48
CA GLU A 81 -1.29 26.27 23.11
C GLU A 81 -0.34 25.51 22.17
N ALA A 82 0.96 25.71 22.36
CA ALA A 82 1.99 24.99 21.60
C ALA A 82 1.90 23.47 21.80
N ALA A 83 1.69 23.02 23.04
CA ALA A 83 1.53 21.59 23.34
C ALA A 83 0.28 20.98 22.67
N LEU A 84 -0.83 21.71 22.68
CA LEU A 84 -2.07 21.29 22.04
C LEU A 84 -1.92 21.20 20.51
N GLN A 85 -1.28 22.18 19.89
CA GLN A 85 -0.97 22.16 18.46
C GLN A 85 0.00 21.02 18.08
N PHE A 86 0.99 20.71 18.93
CA PHE A 86 1.86 19.57 18.72
C PHE A 86 1.09 18.24 18.74
N MET A 87 0.15 18.06 19.68
CA MET A 87 -0.72 16.88 19.71
C MET A 87 -1.56 16.74 18.42
N TYR A 88 -2.11 17.85 17.90
CA TYR A 88 -2.82 17.84 16.62
C TYR A 88 -1.92 17.42 15.46
N LEU A 89 -0.67 17.90 15.42
CA LEU A 89 0.29 17.53 14.39
C LEU A 89 0.57 16.01 14.42
N VAL A 90 0.79 15.45 15.60
CA VAL A 90 1.00 14.00 15.77
C VAL A 90 -0.23 13.21 15.33
N PHE A 91 -1.43 13.66 15.71
CA PHE A 91 -2.68 13.03 15.32
C PHE A 91 -2.85 12.97 13.79
N TRP A 92 -2.72 14.10 13.09
CA TRP A 92 -2.85 14.13 11.63
C TRP A 92 -1.77 13.33 10.92
N SER A 93 -0.54 13.34 11.44
CA SER A 93 0.56 12.52 10.91
C SER A 93 0.29 11.03 11.08
N SER A 94 -0.33 10.63 12.20
CA SER A 94 -0.69 9.22 12.44
C SER A 94 -1.74 8.71 11.44
N ILE A 95 -2.68 9.55 11.02
CA ILE A 95 -3.70 9.20 10.01
C ILE A 95 -3.04 8.86 8.68
N ILE A 96 -2.07 9.67 8.24
CA ILE A 96 -1.30 9.40 7.01
C ILE A 96 -0.58 8.06 7.13
N PHE A 97 0.09 7.81 8.26
CA PHE A 97 0.84 6.59 8.48
C PHE A 97 -0.04 5.33 8.50
N VAL A 98 -1.16 5.38 9.22
CA VAL A 98 -2.13 4.28 9.32
C VAL A 98 -2.78 3.97 7.96
N THR A 99 -2.96 4.97 7.11
CA THR A 99 -3.54 4.80 5.77
C THR A 99 -2.53 4.21 4.79
N VAL A 100 -1.30 4.74 4.77
CA VAL A 100 -0.31 4.39 3.75
C VAL A 100 0.43 3.08 4.05
N MET A 101 0.67 2.75 5.33
CA MET A 101 1.45 1.56 5.70
C MET A 101 0.82 0.23 5.28
N PRO A 102 -0.50 -0.01 5.47
CA PRO A 102 -1.15 -1.22 5.00
C PRO A 102 -1.08 -1.35 3.47
N CYS A 103 -1.34 -0.26 2.73
CA CYS A 103 -1.24 -0.23 1.27
C CYS A 103 0.18 -0.58 0.81
N SER A 104 1.20 0.05 1.39
CA SER A 104 2.60 -0.24 1.08
C SER A 104 2.99 -1.69 1.42
N SER A 105 2.49 -2.23 2.54
CA SER A 105 2.70 -3.63 2.93
C SER A 105 2.06 -4.59 1.92
N ALA A 106 0.82 -4.32 1.51
CA ALA A 106 0.11 -5.12 0.52
C ALA A 106 0.82 -5.12 -0.84
N VAL A 107 1.27 -3.96 -1.33
CA VAL A 107 2.08 -3.84 -2.56
C VAL A 107 3.36 -4.68 -2.45
N ASN A 108 4.07 -4.58 -1.33
CA ASN A 108 5.32 -5.32 -1.13
C ASN A 108 5.10 -6.84 -1.03
N ASN A 109 4.02 -7.26 -0.36
CA ASN A 109 3.65 -8.68 -0.25
C ASN A 109 3.20 -9.25 -1.59
N SER A 110 2.47 -8.47 -2.41
CA SER A 110 2.15 -8.85 -3.79
C SER A 110 3.41 -9.08 -4.62
N LYS A 111 4.38 -8.15 -4.55
CA LYS A 111 5.68 -8.34 -5.25
C LYS A 111 6.42 -9.60 -4.80
N LYS A 112 6.43 -9.89 -3.50
CA LYS A 112 7.02 -11.13 -2.97
C LYS A 112 6.29 -12.37 -3.46
N PHE A 113 4.97 -12.35 -3.45
CA PHE A 113 4.15 -13.45 -3.94
C PHE A 113 4.40 -13.71 -5.43
N ASN A 114 4.47 -12.68 -6.27
CA ASN A 114 4.79 -12.81 -7.70
C ASN A 114 6.19 -13.38 -7.91
N TYR A 115 7.16 -12.96 -7.10
CA TYR A 115 8.50 -13.51 -7.11
C TYR A 115 8.52 -15.00 -6.73
N GLU A 116 7.81 -15.39 -5.67
CA GLU A 116 7.69 -16.80 -5.28
C GLU A 116 6.95 -17.65 -6.33
N LEU A 117 5.91 -17.10 -6.94
CA LEU A 117 5.16 -17.73 -8.02
C LEU A 117 6.05 -17.98 -9.25
N SER A 118 6.81 -16.95 -9.67
CA SER A 118 7.74 -17.08 -10.80
C SER A 118 8.84 -18.12 -10.51
N LEU A 119 9.39 -18.15 -9.29
CA LEU A 119 10.34 -19.18 -8.87
C LEU A 119 9.75 -20.59 -8.93
N HIS A 120 8.54 -20.79 -8.39
CA HIS A 120 7.88 -22.10 -8.39
C HIS A 120 7.55 -22.58 -9.80
N ILE A 121 7.19 -21.67 -10.70
CA ILE A 121 6.92 -21.98 -12.10
C ILE A 121 8.23 -22.34 -12.83
N ILE A 122 9.31 -21.57 -12.64
CA ILE A 122 10.65 -21.84 -13.19
C ILE A 122 11.20 -23.19 -12.70
N GLN A 123 11.09 -23.48 -11.40
CA GLN A 123 11.53 -24.76 -10.83
C GLN A 123 10.62 -25.92 -11.25
N GLY A 124 9.32 -25.68 -11.40
CA GLY A 124 8.34 -26.63 -11.95
C GLY A 124 8.66 -27.03 -13.38
N TYR A 125 9.10 -26.08 -14.22
CA TYR A 125 9.50 -26.31 -15.61
C TYR A 125 10.66 -27.29 -15.77
N HIS A 126 11.55 -27.40 -14.78
CA HIS A 126 12.69 -28.32 -14.84
C HIS A 126 12.29 -29.80 -14.60
N SER A 127 11.09 -30.05 -14.07
CA SER A 127 10.64 -31.37 -13.61
C SER A 127 9.49 -31.99 -14.40
N MET A 128 8.91 -31.26 -15.35
CA MET A 128 7.61 -31.62 -15.92
C MET A 128 7.58 -31.41 -17.44
N GLU A 129 7.33 -32.49 -18.19
CA GLU A 129 6.95 -32.46 -19.61
C GLU A 129 5.57 -31.79 -19.73
N LEU A 130 5.50 -30.46 -19.67
CA LEU A 130 4.32 -29.72 -20.10
C LEU A 130 4.34 -29.58 -21.62
N HIS A 131 3.21 -29.86 -22.27
CA HIS A 131 3.01 -29.55 -23.68
C HIS A 131 3.22 -28.05 -23.92
N SER A 132 3.85 -27.71 -25.04
CA SER A 132 4.31 -26.36 -25.37
C SER A 132 3.25 -25.26 -25.26
N GLY A 133 1.97 -25.56 -25.52
CA GLY A 133 0.88 -24.59 -25.45
C GLY A 133 0.45 -24.17 -24.03
N ASP A 134 0.57 -25.06 -23.04
CA ASP A 134 0.32 -24.69 -21.64
C ASP A 134 1.49 -23.91 -21.07
N ARG A 135 2.70 -24.17 -21.59
CA ARG A 135 3.95 -23.47 -21.24
C ARG A 135 3.87 -21.98 -21.60
N GLU A 136 3.40 -21.66 -22.80
CA GLU A 136 3.26 -20.28 -23.27
C GLU A 136 2.23 -19.48 -22.47
N LYS A 137 1.09 -20.09 -22.12
CA LYS A 137 0.03 -19.42 -21.35
C LYS A 137 0.44 -19.16 -19.90
N LEU A 138 1.14 -20.11 -19.29
CA LEU A 138 1.62 -19.98 -17.92
C LEU A 138 2.78 -18.99 -17.83
N GLN A 139 3.66 -19.00 -18.83
CA GLN A 139 4.73 -18.02 -18.96
C GLN A 139 4.15 -16.62 -19.23
N LEU A 140 3.12 -16.49 -20.06
CA LEU A 140 2.38 -15.23 -20.22
C LEU A 140 1.78 -14.75 -18.89
N HIS A 141 1.22 -15.64 -18.07
CA HIS A 141 0.61 -15.25 -16.78
C HIS A 141 1.65 -14.79 -15.75
N VAL A 142 2.90 -15.26 -15.87
CA VAL A 142 4.04 -14.81 -15.06
C VAL A 142 4.70 -13.55 -15.63
N ASP A 143 4.77 -13.44 -16.96
CA ASP A 143 5.36 -12.30 -17.67
C ASP A 143 4.44 -11.07 -17.63
N PHE A 144 3.14 -11.25 -17.35
CA PHE A 144 2.29 -10.16 -16.89
C PHE A 144 2.67 -9.81 -15.45
N ASP A 145 3.63 -8.90 -15.32
CA ASP A 145 4.16 -8.25 -14.11
C ASP A 145 3.04 -7.53 -13.33
N PHE A 146 2.09 -8.30 -12.80
CA PHE A 146 0.91 -7.77 -12.13
C PHE A 146 1.32 -7.14 -10.82
N THR A 147 1.43 -5.82 -10.82
CA THR A 147 1.81 -5.08 -9.62
C THR A 147 0.53 -4.57 -8.97
N VAL A 148 0.10 -5.16 -7.85
CA VAL A 148 -0.95 -4.56 -7.02
C VAL A 148 -0.47 -3.16 -6.67
N CYS A 149 -1.16 -2.15 -7.16
CA CYS A 149 -0.82 -0.75 -6.93
C CYS A 149 -2.07 -0.03 -6.46
N PHE A 150 -2.07 0.38 -5.19
CA PHE A 150 -3.09 1.29 -4.68
C PHE A 150 -2.74 2.70 -5.10
N SER A 151 -3.59 3.31 -5.92
CA SER A 151 -3.35 4.62 -6.52
C SER A 151 -4.60 5.48 -6.39
N CYS A 152 -4.39 6.71 -5.94
CA CYS A 152 -5.43 7.73 -5.84
C CYS A 152 -5.46 8.65 -7.09
N GLY A 153 -5.00 8.16 -8.24
CA GLY A 153 -4.89 8.89 -9.50
C GLY A 153 -3.67 9.83 -9.57
N PHE A 154 -3.45 10.64 -8.53
CA PHE A 154 -2.33 11.59 -8.46
C PHE A 154 -1.05 11.02 -7.84
N PHE A 155 -1.19 10.06 -6.94
CA PHE A 155 -0.07 9.46 -6.23
C PHE A 155 -0.38 8.00 -5.87
N GLN A 156 0.69 7.21 -5.80
CA GLN A 156 0.63 5.83 -5.31
C GLN A 156 0.67 5.83 -3.78
N LEU A 157 -0.10 4.97 -3.14
CA LEU A 157 -0.14 4.78 -1.68
C LEU A 157 1.00 3.87 -1.25
N ASP A 158 2.22 4.39 -1.31
CA ASP A 158 3.44 3.71 -0.91
C ASP A 158 4.26 4.53 0.10
N ARG A 159 5.35 3.95 0.62
CA ARG A 159 6.25 4.67 1.54
C ARG A 159 6.87 5.92 0.93
N THR A 160 6.99 5.98 -0.40
CA THR A 160 7.52 7.15 -1.11
C THR A 160 6.66 8.38 -0.83
N LEU A 161 5.33 8.22 -0.80
CA LEU A 161 4.41 9.29 -0.43
C LEU A 161 4.69 9.88 0.96
N ILE A 162 4.95 9.03 1.95
CA ILE A 162 5.28 9.48 3.32
C ILE A 162 6.56 10.33 3.29
N TYR A 163 7.60 9.86 2.62
CA TYR A 163 8.86 10.61 2.52
C TYR A 163 8.69 11.93 1.78
N SER A 164 7.89 11.97 0.71
CA SER A 164 7.56 13.20 -0.01
C SER A 164 6.81 14.20 0.86
N ILE A 165 5.84 13.76 1.67
CA ILE A 165 5.10 14.62 2.59
C ILE A 165 6.04 15.18 3.66
N ILE A 166 6.86 14.34 4.29
CA ILE A 166 7.84 14.78 5.30
C ILE A 166 8.84 15.78 4.70
N GLY A 167 9.33 15.52 3.48
CA GLY A 167 10.22 16.43 2.75
C GLY A 167 9.58 17.80 2.49
N ASN A 168 8.33 17.83 2.03
CA ASN A 168 7.61 19.07 1.79
C ASN A 168 7.31 19.83 3.09
N VAL A 169 6.85 19.13 4.14
CA VAL A 169 6.54 19.73 5.43
C VAL A 169 7.80 20.31 6.08
N SER A 170 8.92 19.59 6.05
CA SER A 170 10.19 20.09 6.58
C SER A 170 10.70 21.31 5.81
N SER A 171 10.61 21.28 4.47
CA SER A 171 10.98 22.42 3.63
C SER A 171 10.13 23.65 3.92
N PHE A 172 8.82 23.46 4.07
CA PHE A 172 7.89 24.53 4.45
C PHE A 172 8.22 25.11 5.84
N ALA A 173 8.52 24.26 6.83
CA ALA A 173 8.94 24.71 8.15
C ALA A 173 10.23 25.53 8.11
N VAL A 174 11.23 25.12 7.32
CA VAL A 174 12.48 25.89 7.12
C VAL A 174 12.18 27.26 6.53
N ILE A 175 11.32 27.34 5.51
CA ILE A 175 10.92 28.61 4.89
C ILE A 175 10.24 29.52 5.91
N LEU A 176 9.32 28.99 6.72
CA LEU A 176 8.65 29.77 7.76
C LEU A 176 9.63 30.35 8.78
N VAL A 177 10.62 29.55 9.22
CA VAL A 177 11.66 30.03 10.14
C VAL A 177 12.51 31.13 9.50
N GLN A 178 12.89 30.98 8.23
CA GLN A 178 13.66 32.01 7.51
C GLN A 178 12.87 33.32 7.38
N VAL A 179 11.59 33.24 7.03
CA VAL A 179 10.72 34.41 6.93
C VAL A 179 10.54 35.08 8.29
N ALA A 180 10.38 34.30 9.36
CA ALA A 180 10.23 34.81 10.72
C ALA A 180 11.48 35.53 11.26
N ILE A 181 12.68 35.09 10.88
CA ILE A 181 13.95 35.71 11.33
C ILE A 181 14.26 37.01 10.58
N ILE A 182 13.76 37.16 9.35
CA ILE A 182 14.04 38.32 8.49
C ILE A 182 13.12 39.52 8.80
N GLN A 183 11.98 39.30 9.46
CA GLN A 183 11.06 40.34 9.93
C GLN A 183 11.47 40.91 11.28
#